data_AF-A0A1M6YLA9-F1
#
_entry.id   AF-A0A1M6YLA9-F1
#
_cell.length_a   1.000
_cell.length_b   1.000
_cell.length_c   1.000
_cell.angle_alpha   90.00
_cell.angle_beta   90.00
_cell.angle_gamma   90.00
#
_symmetry.space_group_name_H-M   'P 1'
#
loop_
_entity.id
_entity.type
_entity.pdbx_description
1 polymer ?
#
loop_
_entity_poly.entity_id
_entity_poly.type
_entity_poly.pdbx_seq_one_letter_code
_entity_poly.pdbx_strand_id
1 'polypeptide(L)'
;MNGTTTRRCSCRDPKTGKNYGKACPKFSNKRHGTYAVRHELTARQDGTRREYRRSGFTTATKATEELDKVRALLSIPDKDDPAGQLLISDLLESCARSKEPLPDYDETRRRFATGQTLNAKTTVAEWLDLWLAGRKRLRPTGLKRYELDVRVHLKPHLGGLRLDKLRVHQLDTMFDAINEANIEIGEQNTQRRAAITQLHATSRKGADGRAQRAALQEAIDAMPPFRRITGASTQQHIKATLRAALNVAIAQQAMPNFNPAEHVEVEPGAKPKALVWTDERLAHWQATGEKPSPVMVWTPGQTGRFLDFIADDRLYGLWHLIAFRGLRRGEACGLRWMDLNWADSSLTVATQLVQDGWEIIEGAPKTNSGVRTIALDTESITYLRDHKERQARERAQWGTAWKLTGRIFTQEDGSWLHPGKVSDLFERLIAAAGLPPVRLHDLRHGAATLMLAAGIDIKVVSDTLGHSDTRITRDIYQAVLDDLARAAAEAVIKLVPRARTSRIAGHGQKASPRLPGMARLKPPASGNSDDQTV
;
A
#
# COMPACT_ATOMS: atom_id res chain seq x y z
N MET A 1 -26.71 -38.94 -32.05
CA MET A 1 -26.97 -39.37 -30.65
C MET A 1 -28.31 -38.80 -30.22
N ASN A 2 -29.26 -39.64 -29.80
CA ASN A 2 -30.64 -39.22 -29.54
C ASN A 2 -30.84 -38.94 -28.05
N GLY A 3 -30.81 -37.67 -27.65
CA GLY A 3 -31.28 -37.27 -26.32
C GLY A 3 -32.81 -37.40 -26.21
N THR A 4 -33.28 -37.82 -25.03
CA THR A 4 -34.69 -38.11 -24.74
C THR A 4 -35.16 -37.34 -23.52
N THR A 5 -36.37 -36.78 -23.58
CA THR A 5 -37.11 -36.32 -22.41
C THR A 5 -38.02 -37.43 -21.91
N THR A 6 -38.01 -37.69 -20.61
CA THR A 6 -38.87 -38.71 -19.98
C THR A 6 -39.66 -38.10 -18.83
N ARG A 7 -40.91 -38.51 -18.68
CA ARG A 7 -41.77 -38.09 -17.56
C ARG A 7 -41.90 -39.24 -16.57
N ARG A 8 -41.66 -38.96 -15.29
CA ARG A 8 -41.83 -39.93 -14.20
C ARG A 8 -42.75 -39.35 -13.12
N CYS A 9 -43.62 -40.21 -12.60
CA CYS A 9 -44.44 -39.92 -11.44
C CYS A 9 -43.86 -40.64 -10.21
N SER A 10 -44.00 -40.03 -9.03
CA SER A 10 -43.62 -40.59 -7.72
C SER A 10 -44.81 -41.01 -6.85
N CYS A 11 -46.05 -40.96 -7.39
CA CYS A 11 -47.24 -41.41 -6.66
C CYS A 11 -47.14 -42.88 -6.27
N ARG A 12 -47.43 -43.18 -5.01
CA ARG A 12 -47.45 -44.55 -4.48
C ARG A 12 -48.87 -45.05 -4.37
N ASP A 13 -49.02 -46.35 -4.58
CA ASP A 13 -50.25 -47.06 -4.32
C ASP A 13 -50.53 -47.09 -2.81
N PRO A 14 -51.68 -46.60 -2.34
CA PRO A 14 -51.99 -46.51 -0.93
C PRO A 14 -52.19 -47.89 -0.26
N LYS A 15 -52.46 -48.96 -1.02
CA LYS A 15 -52.60 -50.32 -0.52
C LYS A 15 -51.29 -51.11 -0.54
N THR A 16 -50.45 -50.93 -1.57
CA THR A 16 -49.22 -51.72 -1.75
C THR A 16 -47.92 -50.96 -1.45
N GLY A 17 -47.98 -49.64 -1.29
CA GLY A 17 -46.82 -48.76 -1.06
C GLY A 17 -45.87 -48.62 -2.25
N LYS A 18 -46.10 -49.35 -3.35
CA LYS A 18 -45.27 -49.36 -4.57
C LYS A 18 -45.55 -48.13 -5.43
N ASN A 19 -44.53 -47.64 -6.13
CA ASN A 19 -44.68 -46.49 -7.01
C ASN A 19 -45.43 -46.89 -8.30
N TYR A 20 -46.49 -46.16 -8.64
CA TYR A 20 -47.30 -46.43 -9.84
C TYR A 20 -46.51 -46.25 -11.15
N GLY A 21 -45.47 -45.42 -11.16
CA GLY A 21 -44.68 -45.16 -12.36
C GLY A 21 -45.54 -44.66 -13.53
N LYS A 22 -45.55 -45.41 -14.64
CA LYS A 22 -46.37 -45.09 -15.84
C LYS A 22 -47.85 -45.40 -15.67
N ALA A 23 -48.23 -46.28 -14.73
CA ALA A 23 -49.61 -46.66 -14.44
C ALA A 23 -50.30 -45.70 -13.47
N CYS A 24 -49.72 -44.52 -13.22
CA CYS A 24 -50.29 -43.56 -12.29
C CYS A 24 -51.66 -43.07 -12.79
N PRO A 25 -52.72 -43.11 -11.97
CA PRO A 25 -54.05 -42.64 -12.37
C PRO A 25 -54.08 -41.17 -12.83
N LYS A 26 -53.13 -40.37 -12.34
CA LYS A 26 -52.97 -38.95 -12.69
C LYS A 26 -51.99 -38.71 -13.84
N PHE A 27 -51.44 -39.77 -14.46
CA PHE A 27 -50.42 -39.65 -15.51
C PHE A 27 -50.97 -38.99 -16.78
N SER A 28 -52.27 -39.07 -17.05
CA SER A 28 -52.90 -38.36 -18.16
C SER A 28 -52.77 -36.83 -18.03
N ASN A 29 -52.68 -36.29 -16.81
CA ASN A 29 -52.47 -34.86 -16.58
C ASN A 29 -51.01 -34.46 -16.89
N LYS A 30 -50.82 -33.59 -17.89
CA LYS A 30 -49.49 -33.10 -18.30
C LYS A 30 -48.75 -32.32 -17.22
N ARG A 31 -49.46 -31.77 -16.23
CA ARG A 31 -48.92 -31.06 -15.06
C ARG A 31 -48.54 -31.99 -13.91
N HIS A 32 -48.77 -33.30 -14.04
CA HIS A 32 -48.49 -34.28 -13.01
C HIS A 32 -47.21 -35.09 -13.31
N GLY A 33 -46.35 -35.20 -12.30
CA GLY A 33 -45.03 -35.83 -12.39
C GLY A 33 -43.90 -34.81 -12.65
N THR A 34 -42.68 -35.33 -12.74
CA THR A 34 -41.49 -34.54 -13.06
C THR A 34 -40.89 -35.02 -14.38
N TYR A 35 -40.37 -34.07 -15.15
CA TYR A 35 -39.65 -34.37 -16.39
C TYR A 35 -38.16 -34.50 -16.09
N ALA A 36 -37.51 -35.35 -16.87
CA ALA A 36 -36.08 -35.60 -16.84
C ALA A 36 -35.52 -35.63 -18.26
N VAL A 37 -34.30 -35.14 -18.40
CA VAL A 37 -33.53 -35.11 -19.64
C VAL A 37 -32.43 -36.14 -19.54
N ARG A 38 -32.20 -36.87 -20.63
CA ARG A 38 -31.08 -37.78 -20.80
C ARG A 38 -30.46 -37.56 -22.18
N HIS A 39 -29.15 -37.41 -22.28
CA HIS A 39 -28.41 -37.36 -23.54
C HIS A 39 -27.11 -38.16 -23.42
N GLU A 40 -26.79 -38.96 -24.44
CA GLU A 40 -25.50 -39.67 -24.49
C GLU A 40 -24.36 -38.69 -24.78
N LEU A 41 -23.26 -38.81 -24.04
CA LEU A 41 -22.08 -37.97 -24.22
C LEU A 41 -20.98 -38.78 -24.92
N THR A 42 -19.96 -38.10 -25.46
CA THR A 42 -18.78 -38.76 -26.03
C THR A 42 -18.15 -39.66 -24.97
N ALA A 43 -17.83 -40.91 -25.33
CA ALA A 43 -17.21 -41.87 -24.41
C ALA A 43 -15.89 -41.33 -23.87
N ARG A 44 -15.49 -41.75 -22.66
CA ARG A 44 -14.19 -41.36 -22.09
C ARG A 44 -13.06 -42.02 -22.89
N GLN A 45 -11.82 -41.56 -22.66
CA GLN A 45 -10.62 -42.11 -23.33
C GLN A 45 -10.44 -43.62 -23.10
N ASP A 46 -10.92 -44.16 -21.97
CA ASP A 46 -10.91 -45.58 -21.64
C ASP A 46 -12.06 -46.38 -22.30
N GLY A 47 -12.85 -45.74 -23.17
CA GLY A 47 -14.01 -46.34 -23.84
C GLY A 47 -15.27 -46.43 -22.97
N THR A 48 -15.24 -45.95 -21.72
CA THR A 48 -16.41 -46.01 -20.85
C THR A 48 -17.51 -45.06 -21.32
N ARG A 49 -18.74 -45.59 -21.41
CA ARG A 49 -19.93 -44.81 -21.78
C ARG A 49 -20.34 -43.88 -20.65
N ARG A 50 -20.80 -42.69 -21.00
CA ARG A 50 -21.32 -41.69 -20.07
C ARG A 50 -22.51 -40.93 -20.65
N GLU A 51 -23.29 -40.31 -19.78
CA GLU A 51 -24.51 -39.60 -20.15
C GLU A 51 -24.68 -38.31 -19.34
N TYR A 52 -25.29 -37.31 -19.96
CA TYR A 52 -25.88 -36.19 -19.27
C TYR A 52 -27.27 -36.59 -18.78
N ARG A 53 -27.54 -36.41 -17.49
CA ARG A 53 -28.86 -36.71 -16.90
C ARG A 53 -29.25 -35.67 -15.86
N ARG A 54 -30.42 -35.05 -16.03
CA ARG A 54 -31.00 -34.09 -15.08
C ARG A 54 -32.50 -34.32 -14.93
N SER A 55 -33.03 -34.20 -13.72
CA SER A 55 -34.45 -34.38 -13.42
C SER A 55 -34.99 -33.28 -12.53
N GLY A 56 -36.31 -33.10 -12.49
CA GLY A 56 -36.98 -32.11 -11.64
C GLY A 56 -37.63 -30.96 -12.41
N PHE A 57 -37.72 -31.06 -13.73
CA PHE A 57 -38.41 -30.06 -14.55
C PHE A 57 -39.92 -30.16 -14.36
N THR A 58 -40.59 -29.03 -14.17
CA THR A 58 -42.04 -28.95 -13.92
C THR A 58 -42.89 -29.09 -15.18
N THR A 59 -42.32 -28.81 -16.35
CA THR A 59 -43.01 -28.91 -17.65
C THR A 59 -42.14 -29.62 -18.68
N ALA A 60 -42.79 -30.19 -19.70
CA ALA A 60 -42.11 -30.76 -20.86
C ALA A 60 -41.26 -29.71 -21.58
N THR A 61 -41.77 -28.49 -21.73
CA THR A 61 -41.09 -27.37 -22.39
C THR A 61 -39.74 -27.07 -21.74
N LYS A 62 -39.68 -26.93 -20.41
CA LYS A 62 -38.41 -26.68 -19.70
C LYS A 62 -37.39 -27.82 -19.86
N ALA A 63 -37.87 -29.06 -19.90
CA ALA A 63 -37.01 -30.21 -20.15
C ALA A 63 -36.49 -30.22 -21.60
N THR A 64 -37.32 -29.83 -22.57
CA THR A 64 -36.92 -29.69 -23.98
C THR A 64 -35.92 -28.54 -24.15
N GLU A 65 -36.15 -27.38 -23.54
CA GLU A 65 -35.22 -26.24 -23.56
C GLU A 65 -33.84 -26.61 -23.01
N GLU A 66 -33.79 -27.35 -21.89
CA GLU A 66 -32.52 -27.85 -21.35
C GLU A 66 -31.84 -28.82 -22.34
N LEU A 67 -32.61 -29.75 -22.92
CA LEU A 67 -32.10 -30.73 -23.88
C LEU A 67 -31.54 -30.04 -25.13
N ASP A 68 -32.20 -28.99 -25.63
CA ASP A 68 -31.74 -28.23 -26.79
C ASP A 68 -30.47 -27.43 -26.47
N LYS A 69 -30.33 -26.89 -25.25
CA LYS A 69 -29.06 -26.29 -24.79
C LYS A 69 -27.93 -27.31 -24.74
N VAL A 70 -28.17 -28.52 -24.22
CA VAL A 70 -27.17 -29.60 -24.21
C VAL A 70 -26.73 -29.93 -25.63
N ARG A 71 -27.66 -30.03 -26.58
CA ARG A 71 -27.37 -30.30 -27.99
C ARG A 71 -26.56 -29.17 -28.63
N ALA A 72 -26.92 -27.91 -28.37
CA ALA A 72 -26.18 -26.76 -28.86
C ALA A 72 -24.74 -26.76 -28.36
N LEU A 73 -24.52 -27.00 -27.06
CA LEU A 73 -23.18 -27.09 -26.51
C LEU A 73 -22.37 -28.22 -27.15
N LEU A 74 -22.97 -29.41 -27.34
CA LEU A 74 -22.33 -30.55 -28.02
C LEU A 74 -22.00 -30.30 -29.49
N SER A 75 -22.60 -29.29 -30.14
CA SER A 75 -22.29 -28.91 -31.51
C SER A 75 -21.20 -27.82 -31.64
N ILE A 76 -20.63 -27.35 -30.53
CA ILE A 76 -19.51 -26.41 -30.54
C ILE A 76 -18.24 -26.98 -31.22
N PRO A 77 -17.76 -28.19 -30.89
CA PRO A 77 -16.59 -28.77 -31.54
C PRO A 77 -16.97 -29.37 -32.90
N ASP A 78 -16.04 -29.29 -33.85
CA ASP A 78 -16.22 -29.93 -35.16
C ASP A 78 -16.27 -31.47 -35.02
N LYS A 79 -16.85 -32.14 -36.02
CA LYS A 79 -17.06 -33.60 -35.97
C LYS A 79 -15.76 -34.39 -35.97
N ASP A 80 -14.70 -33.81 -36.53
CA ASP A 80 -13.34 -34.33 -36.64
C ASP A 80 -12.41 -33.88 -35.49
N ASP A 81 -12.94 -33.19 -34.47
CA ASP A 81 -12.22 -32.85 -33.24
C ASP A 81 -12.65 -33.73 -32.04
N PRO A 82 -12.10 -34.96 -31.91
CA PRO A 82 -12.42 -35.84 -30.79
C PRO A 82 -11.97 -35.28 -29.43
N ALA A 83 -10.90 -34.47 -29.40
CA ALA A 83 -10.42 -33.84 -28.17
C ALA A 83 -11.40 -32.77 -27.68
N GLY A 84 -11.92 -31.95 -28.59
CA GLY A 84 -12.92 -30.95 -28.27
C GLY A 84 -14.27 -31.53 -27.86
N GLN A 85 -14.69 -32.61 -28.50
CA GLN A 85 -15.89 -33.35 -28.11
C GLN A 85 -15.79 -33.93 -26.69
N LEU A 86 -14.59 -34.40 -26.30
CA LEU A 86 -14.32 -34.84 -24.93
C LEU A 86 -14.43 -33.66 -23.95
N LEU A 87 -13.83 -32.51 -24.25
CA LEU A 87 -13.84 -31.33 -23.38
C LEU A 87 -15.26 -30.81 -23.08
N ILE A 88 -16.10 -30.72 -24.11
CA ILE A 88 -17.50 -30.28 -23.95
C ILE A 88 -18.32 -31.33 -23.19
N SER A 89 -18.05 -32.62 -23.43
CA SER A 89 -18.70 -33.70 -22.68
C SER A 89 -18.28 -33.70 -21.19
N ASP A 90 -17.02 -33.41 -20.87
CA ASP A 90 -16.52 -33.26 -19.50
C ASP A 90 -17.20 -32.08 -18.78
N LEU A 91 -17.38 -30.96 -19.49
CA LEU A 91 -18.11 -29.79 -19.00
C LEU A 91 -19.57 -30.16 -18.64
N LEU A 92 -20.27 -30.83 -19.55
CA LEU A 92 -21.67 -31.24 -19.35
C LEU A 92 -21.83 -32.26 -18.22
N GLU A 93 -20.91 -33.22 -18.11
CA GLU A 93 -20.89 -34.19 -17.00
C GLU A 93 -20.65 -33.50 -15.65
N SER A 94 -19.74 -32.50 -15.62
CA SER A 94 -19.50 -31.67 -14.44
C SER A 94 -20.76 -30.91 -14.00
N CYS A 95 -21.45 -30.25 -14.92
CA CYS A 95 -22.72 -29.54 -14.65
C CYS A 95 -23.80 -30.49 -14.13
N ALA A 96 -23.92 -31.69 -14.70
CA ALA A 96 -24.90 -32.68 -14.25
C ALA A 96 -24.62 -33.15 -12.81
N ARG A 97 -23.33 -33.38 -12.49
CA ARG A 97 -22.90 -33.83 -11.16
C ARG A 97 -23.05 -32.74 -10.09
N SER A 98 -22.70 -31.48 -10.42
CA SER A 98 -22.82 -30.33 -9.50
C SER A 98 -24.24 -29.78 -9.38
N LYS A 99 -25.15 -30.17 -10.29
CA LYS A 99 -26.49 -29.59 -10.46
C LYS A 99 -26.49 -28.09 -10.78
N GLU A 100 -25.36 -27.56 -11.27
CA GLU A 100 -25.26 -26.18 -11.72
C GLU A 100 -26.09 -25.96 -13.01
N PRO A 101 -26.48 -24.72 -13.33
CA PRO A 101 -27.05 -24.39 -14.64
C PRO A 101 -26.08 -24.72 -15.78
N LEU A 102 -26.60 -25.05 -16.96
CA LEU A 102 -25.77 -25.18 -18.16
C LEU A 102 -25.11 -23.83 -18.49
N PRO A 103 -23.86 -23.84 -18.98
CA PRO A 103 -23.15 -22.62 -19.35
C PRO A 103 -23.77 -21.96 -20.58
N ASP A 104 -23.52 -20.67 -20.75
CA ASP A 104 -23.95 -19.91 -21.92
C ASP A 104 -23.29 -20.43 -23.20
N TYR A 105 -24.06 -20.53 -24.28
CA TYR A 105 -23.59 -21.10 -25.54
C TYR A 105 -22.49 -20.26 -26.20
N ASP A 106 -22.70 -18.94 -26.32
CA ASP A 106 -21.77 -18.06 -27.02
C ASP A 106 -20.47 -17.89 -26.24
N GLU A 107 -20.55 -17.83 -24.90
CA GLU A 107 -19.39 -17.82 -24.02
C GLU A 107 -18.59 -19.13 -24.12
N THR A 108 -19.27 -20.29 -24.07
CA THR A 108 -18.62 -21.60 -24.17
C THR A 108 -17.95 -21.78 -25.54
N ARG A 109 -18.64 -21.40 -26.62
CA ARG A 109 -18.10 -21.44 -27.99
C ARG A 109 -16.86 -20.56 -28.12
N ARG A 110 -16.89 -19.36 -27.54
CA ARG A 110 -15.74 -18.43 -27.58
C ARG A 110 -14.54 -19.01 -26.83
N ARG A 111 -14.74 -19.54 -25.61
CA ARG A 111 -13.68 -20.17 -24.81
C ARG A 111 -13.09 -21.40 -25.50
N PHE A 112 -13.94 -22.21 -26.13
CA PHE A 112 -13.52 -23.36 -26.90
C PHE A 112 -12.63 -22.95 -28.08
N ALA A 113 -13.07 -21.97 -28.87
CA ALA A 113 -12.34 -21.48 -30.04
C ALA A 113 -10.98 -20.85 -29.70
N THR A 114 -10.83 -20.27 -28.50
CA THR A 114 -9.57 -19.68 -28.02
C THR A 114 -8.68 -20.66 -27.25
N GLY A 115 -9.05 -21.95 -27.17
CA GLY A 115 -8.30 -22.98 -26.44
C GLY A 115 -8.31 -22.79 -24.92
N GLN A 116 -9.25 -22.01 -24.38
CA GLN A 116 -9.39 -21.80 -22.94
C GLN A 116 -10.06 -23.01 -22.28
N THR A 117 -9.62 -23.35 -21.08
CA THR A 117 -10.22 -24.43 -20.28
C THR A 117 -11.68 -24.13 -19.96
N LEU A 118 -12.59 -24.93 -20.51
CA LEU A 118 -14.04 -24.78 -20.38
C LEU A 118 -14.55 -25.00 -18.95
N ASN A 119 -13.80 -25.73 -18.14
CA ASN A 119 -14.19 -26.19 -16.80
C ASN A 119 -13.32 -25.56 -15.69
N ALA A 120 -12.68 -24.41 -15.96
CA ALA A 120 -11.68 -23.82 -15.08
C ALA A 120 -12.28 -23.42 -13.73
N LYS A 121 -12.12 -24.31 -12.74
CA LYS A 121 -12.29 -24.04 -11.32
C LYS A 121 -11.08 -23.31 -10.74
N THR A 122 -10.43 -22.45 -11.52
CA THR A 122 -9.24 -21.74 -11.07
C THR A 122 -9.60 -20.93 -9.83
N THR A 123 -8.95 -21.26 -8.74
CA THR A 123 -9.09 -20.52 -7.49
C THR A 123 -8.32 -19.21 -7.57
N VAL A 124 -8.67 -18.26 -6.71
CA VAL A 124 -7.91 -17.00 -6.59
C VAL A 124 -6.45 -17.31 -6.22
N ALA A 125 -6.19 -18.29 -5.36
CA ALA A 125 -4.82 -18.66 -4.99
C ALA A 125 -3.98 -19.14 -6.18
N GLU A 126 -4.51 -20.10 -6.96
CA GLU A 126 -3.84 -20.64 -8.15
C GLU A 126 -3.59 -19.54 -9.19
N TRP A 127 -4.56 -18.66 -9.41
CA TRP A 127 -4.40 -17.52 -10.31
C TRP A 127 -3.30 -16.56 -9.85
N LEU A 128 -3.26 -16.22 -8.56
CA LEU A 128 -2.23 -15.32 -8.02
C LEU A 128 -0.83 -15.90 -8.17
N ASP A 129 -0.65 -17.22 -8.04
CA ASP A 129 0.63 -17.90 -8.28
C ASP A 129 1.06 -17.82 -9.75
N LEU A 130 0.14 -18.12 -10.67
CA LEU A 130 0.40 -18.00 -12.12
C LEU A 130 0.73 -16.54 -12.49
N TRP A 131 -0.02 -15.60 -11.93
CA TRP A 131 0.18 -14.18 -12.15
C TRP A 131 1.56 -13.70 -11.67
N LEU A 132 1.97 -14.08 -10.45
CA LEU A 132 3.30 -13.77 -9.89
C LEU A 132 4.42 -14.38 -10.74
N ALA A 133 4.29 -15.66 -11.13
CA ALA A 133 5.28 -16.34 -11.98
C ALA A 133 5.46 -15.66 -13.34
N GLY A 134 4.42 -15.00 -13.85
CA GLY A 134 4.45 -14.21 -15.08
C GLY A 134 5.20 -12.87 -14.97
N ARG A 135 5.53 -12.36 -13.78
CA ARG A 135 6.10 -11.00 -13.57
C ARG A 135 7.62 -10.90 -13.74
N LYS A 136 8.13 -11.35 -14.89
CA LYS A 136 9.58 -11.39 -15.20
C LYS A 136 10.27 -10.00 -15.31
N ARG A 137 9.51 -8.92 -15.54
CA ARG A 137 10.06 -7.57 -15.75
C ARG A 137 10.15 -6.71 -14.47
N LEU A 138 9.68 -7.22 -13.33
CA LEU A 138 9.69 -6.45 -12.09
C LEU A 138 11.06 -6.50 -11.42
N ARG A 139 11.43 -5.41 -10.74
CA ARG A 139 12.59 -5.41 -9.84
C ARG A 139 12.35 -6.39 -8.67
N PRO A 140 13.39 -7.06 -8.14
CA PRO A 140 13.24 -8.05 -7.06
C PRO A 140 12.43 -7.56 -5.85
N THR A 141 12.69 -6.32 -5.41
CA THR A 141 11.98 -5.70 -4.28
C THR A 141 10.48 -5.46 -4.57
N GLY A 142 10.12 -5.16 -5.82
CA GLY A 142 8.73 -5.03 -6.24
C GLY A 142 8.01 -6.40 -6.27
N LEU A 143 8.71 -7.45 -6.73
CA LEU A 143 8.18 -8.80 -6.74
C LEU A 143 7.95 -9.32 -5.31
N LYS A 144 8.94 -9.19 -4.42
CA LYS A 144 8.82 -9.56 -3.00
C LYS A 144 7.65 -8.85 -2.31
N ARG A 145 7.36 -7.61 -2.71
CA ARG A 145 6.21 -6.87 -2.17
C ARG A 145 4.88 -7.50 -2.61
N TYR A 146 4.73 -7.83 -3.89
CA TYR A 146 3.52 -8.55 -4.35
C TYR A 146 3.39 -9.93 -3.72
N GLU A 147 4.49 -10.66 -3.59
CA GLU A 147 4.52 -11.95 -2.91
C GLU A 147 4.05 -11.83 -1.45
N LEU A 148 4.51 -10.80 -0.73
CA LEU A 148 4.06 -10.52 0.63
C LEU A 148 2.55 -10.25 0.68
N ASP A 149 2.05 -9.35 -0.16
CA ASP A 149 0.61 -9.02 -0.20
C ASP A 149 -0.22 -10.27 -0.51
N VAL A 150 0.22 -11.08 -1.49
CA VAL A 150 -0.45 -12.32 -1.89
C VAL A 150 -0.45 -13.35 -0.76
N ARG A 151 0.71 -13.62 -0.16
CA ARG A 151 0.87 -14.67 0.84
C ARG A 151 0.23 -14.32 2.17
N VAL A 152 0.37 -13.07 2.62
CA VAL A 152 -0.04 -12.63 3.98
C VAL A 152 -1.48 -12.15 4.01
N HIS A 153 -1.99 -11.54 2.94
CA HIS A 153 -3.31 -10.91 2.95
C HIS A 153 -4.27 -11.55 1.95
N LEU A 154 -3.89 -11.71 0.67
CA LEU A 154 -4.87 -12.15 -0.33
C LEU A 154 -5.23 -13.64 -0.23
N LYS A 155 -4.23 -14.53 -0.19
CA LYS A 155 -4.47 -15.98 -0.13
C LYS A 155 -5.21 -16.45 1.12
N PRO A 156 -4.87 -15.98 2.34
CA PRO A 156 -5.57 -16.43 3.55
C PRO A 156 -7.07 -16.15 3.54
N HIS A 157 -7.51 -15.05 2.91
CA HIS A 157 -8.91 -14.65 2.91
C HIS A 157 -9.66 -15.01 1.63
N LEU A 158 -9.02 -14.87 0.46
CA LEU A 158 -9.66 -15.04 -0.85
C LEU A 158 -9.24 -16.32 -1.57
N GLY A 159 -8.16 -16.98 -1.13
CA GLY A 159 -7.47 -18.01 -1.89
C GLY A 159 -8.35 -19.21 -2.27
N GLY A 160 -9.25 -19.63 -1.39
CA GLY A 160 -10.18 -20.75 -1.64
C GLY A 160 -11.38 -20.40 -2.52
N LEU A 161 -11.57 -19.12 -2.86
CA LEU A 161 -12.69 -18.68 -3.69
C LEU A 161 -12.39 -18.96 -5.16
N ARG A 162 -13.44 -19.27 -5.92
CA ARG A 162 -13.33 -19.36 -7.39
C ARG A 162 -13.15 -17.97 -7.98
N LEU A 163 -12.21 -17.84 -8.91
CA LEU A 163 -11.88 -16.56 -9.55
C LEU A 163 -13.08 -15.96 -10.29
N ASP A 164 -13.89 -16.78 -10.97
CA ASP A 164 -15.09 -16.35 -11.71
C ASP A 164 -16.26 -15.92 -10.80
N LYS A 165 -16.24 -16.36 -9.54
CA LYS A 165 -17.25 -16.06 -8.52
C LYS A 165 -16.81 -15.00 -7.51
N LEU A 166 -15.64 -14.39 -7.70
CA LEU A 166 -15.17 -13.31 -6.84
C LEU A 166 -16.11 -12.09 -6.96
N ARG A 167 -16.54 -11.53 -5.83
CA ARG A 167 -17.46 -10.39 -5.73
C ARG A 167 -16.96 -9.36 -4.72
N VAL A 168 -17.47 -8.13 -4.80
CA VAL A 168 -17.05 -7.00 -3.94
C VAL A 168 -17.20 -7.32 -2.45
N HIS A 169 -18.34 -7.89 -2.02
CA HIS A 169 -18.58 -8.22 -0.61
C HIS A 169 -17.53 -9.15 0.01
N GLN A 170 -16.90 -10.04 -0.78
CA GLN A 170 -15.85 -10.93 -0.28
C GLN A 170 -14.54 -10.16 -0.02
N LEU A 171 -14.29 -9.10 -0.79
CA LEU A 171 -13.18 -8.20 -0.55
C LEU A 171 -13.47 -7.30 0.65
N ASP A 172 -14.71 -6.84 0.83
CA ASP A 172 -15.14 -6.10 2.04
C ASP A 172 -14.87 -6.95 3.29
N THR A 173 -15.37 -8.20 3.32
CA THR A 173 -15.11 -9.14 4.43
C THR A 173 -13.62 -9.36 4.70
N MET A 174 -12.78 -9.40 3.65
CA MET A 174 -11.32 -9.49 3.82
C MET A 174 -10.75 -8.25 4.51
N PHE A 175 -11.11 -7.04 4.07
CA PHE A 175 -10.59 -5.81 4.67
C PHE A 175 -11.13 -5.60 6.09
N ASP A 176 -12.38 -5.98 6.36
CA ASP A 176 -12.94 -6.01 7.72
C ASP A 176 -12.15 -6.94 8.64
N ALA A 177 -11.81 -8.15 8.18
CA ALA A 177 -10.98 -9.07 8.95
C ALA A 177 -9.56 -8.51 9.21
N ILE A 178 -8.99 -7.77 8.24
CA ILE A 178 -7.70 -7.07 8.44
C ILE A 178 -7.83 -5.98 9.50
N ASN A 179 -8.94 -5.23 9.51
CA ASN A 179 -9.18 -4.18 10.49
C ASN A 179 -9.42 -4.75 11.90
N GLU A 180 -10.17 -5.85 12.02
CA GLU A 180 -10.35 -6.56 13.29
C GLU A 180 -9.02 -7.07 13.85
N ALA A 181 -8.18 -7.69 13.00
CA ALA A 181 -6.83 -8.10 13.40
C ALA A 181 -5.93 -6.92 13.80
N ASN A 182 -6.08 -5.75 13.16
CA ASN A 182 -5.33 -4.55 13.54
C ASN A 182 -5.70 -4.07 14.95
N ILE A 183 -6.98 -4.13 15.33
CA ILE A 183 -7.45 -3.77 16.67
C ILE A 183 -6.79 -4.70 17.70
N GLU A 184 -6.88 -6.02 17.49
CA GLU A 184 -6.27 -7.03 18.36
C GLU A 184 -4.75 -6.82 18.52
N ILE A 185 -4.04 -6.58 17.41
CA ILE A 185 -2.60 -6.30 17.42
C ILE A 185 -2.31 -5.01 18.21
N GLY A 186 -3.12 -3.96 18.03
CA GLY A 186 -2.98 -2.69 18.73
C GLY A 186 -3.11 -2.84 20.24
N GLU A 187 -4.12 -3.58 20.68
CA GLU A 187 -4.36 -3.89 22.09
C GLU A 187 -3.22 -4.69 22.71
N GLN A 188 -2.80 -5.78 22.05
CA GLN A 188 -1.68 -6.61 22.52
C GLN A 188 -0.37 -5.84 22.60
N ASN A 189 -0.07 -5.00 21.61
CA ASN A 189 1.10 -4.14 21.64
C ASN A 189 1.04 -3.15 22.81
N THR A 190 -0.13 -2.61 23.11
CA THR A 190 -0.35 -1.68 24.23
C THR A 190 -0.14 -2.39 25.56
N GLN A 191 -0.72 -3.58 25.73
CA GLN A 191 -0.54 -4.42 26.91
C GLN A 191 0.93 -4.79 27.13
N ARG A 192 1.63 -5.22 26.07
CA ARG A 192 3.06 -5.55 26.14
C ARG A 192 3.91 -4.33 26.52
N ARG A 193 3.61 -3.13 25.99
CA ARG A 193 4.28 -1.88 26.39
C ARG A 193 4.05 -1.55 27.87
N ALA A 194 2.82 -1.65 28.33
CA ALA A 194 2.49 -1.39 29.74
C ALA A 194 3.23 -2.35 30.67
N ALA A 195 3.30 -3.64 30.33
CA ALA A 195 4.04 -4.64 31.09
C ALA A 195 5.56 -4.35 31.12
N ILE A 196 6.16 -3.96 29.99
CA ILE A 196 7.57 -3.54 29.93
C ILE A 196 7.83 -2.30 30.78
N THR A 197 6.94 -1.30 30.74
CA THR A 197 7.03 -0.10 31.58
C THR A 197 6.96 -0.46 33.06
N GLN A 198 6.04 -1.34 33.45
CA GLN A 198 5.93 -1.83 34.82
C GLN A 198 7.19 -2.61 35.26
N LEU A 199 7.73 -3.46 34.39
CA LEU A 199 9.00 -4.14 34.62
C LEU A 199 10.14 -3.13 34.83
N HIS A 200 10.20 -2.06 34.05
CA HIS A 200 11.23 -1.01 34.21
C HIS A 200 11.07 -0.21 35.50
N ALA A 201 9.83 0.05 35.94
CA ALA A 201 9.53 0.74 37.20
C ALA A 201 9.80 -0.13 38.45
N THR A 202 9.76 -1.46 38.32
CA THR A 202 9.93 -2.39 39.44
C THR A 202 11.39 -2.44 39.91
N SER A 203 11.59 -2.28 41.23
CA SER A 203 12.90 -2.28 41.88
C SER A 203 13.73 -3.52 41.53
N ARG A 204 15.00 -3.30 41.20
CA ARG A 204 15.99 -4.38 41.04
C ARG A 204 16.60 -4.85 42.37
N LYS A 205 16.32 -4.13 43.47
CA LYS A 205 16.89 -4.39 44.80
C LYS A 205 15.89 -5.18 45.66
N GLY A 206 16.41 -6.06 46.52
CA GLY A 206 15.63 -6.91 47.42
C GLY A 206 15.23 -8.26 46.79
N ALA A 207 14.88 -9.24 47.62
CA ALA A 207 14.37 -10.53 47.15
C ALA A 207 13.01 -10.37 46.46
N ASP A 208 12.11 -9.60 47.07
CA ASP A 208 10.75 -9.38 46.57
C ASP A 208 10.73 -8.64 45.23
N GLY A 209 11.55 -7.59 45.08
CA GLY A 209 11.67 -6.86 43.81
C GLY A 209 12.22 -7.74 42.67
N ARG A 210 13.17 -8.64 42.97
CA ARG A 210 13.67 -9.61 41.99
C ARG A 210 12.63 -10.65 41.61
N ALA A 211 11.87 -11.18 42.58
CA ALA A 211 10.78 -12.12 42.33
C ALA A 211 9.67 -11.47 41.48
N GLN A 212 9.27 -10.24 41.79
CA GLN A 212 8.27 -9.49 41.03
C GLN A 212 8.73 -9.19 39.60
N ARG A 213 10.01 -8.83 39.40
CA ARG A 213 10.57 -8.66 38.05
C ARG A 213 10.59 -9.97 37.26
N ALA A 214 10.94 -11.08 37.89
CA ALA A 214 10.95 -12.39 37.23
C ALA A 214 9.53 -12.78 36.77
N ALA A 215 8.53 -12.61 37.62
CA ALA A 215 7.13 -12.85 37.28
C ALA A 215 6.63 -11.94 36.14
N LEU A 216 7.00 -10.65 36.16
CA LEU A 216 6.66 -9.72 35.07
C LEU A 216 7.35 -10.10 33.75
N GLN A 217 8.61 -10.54 33.80
CA GLN A 217 9.34 -10.99 32.63
C GLN A 217 8.70 -12.25 32.03
N GLU A 218 8.33 -13.23 32.86
CA GLU A 218 7.62 -14.44 32.42
C GLU A 218 6.27 -14.09 31.79
N ALA A 219 5.51 -13.17 32.39
CA ALA A 219 4.26 -12.69 31.81
C ALA A 219 4.47 -12.00 30.45
N ILE A 220 5.53 -11.20 30.29
CA ILE A 220 5.89 -10.55 29.01
C ILE A 220 6.30 -11.58 27.96
N ASP A 221 7.04 -12.62 28.36
CA ASP A 221 7.50 -13.67 27.45
C ASP A 221 6.35 -14.57 26.97
N ALA A 222 5.30 -14.73 27.80
CA ALA A 222 4.05 -15.40 27.42
C ALA A 222 3.16 -14.57 26.48
N MET A 223 3.30 -13.24 26.45
CA MET A 223 2.54 -12.38 25.53
C MET A 223 3.04 -12.50 24.08
N PRO A 224 2.17 -12.28 23.07
CA PRO A 224 2.60 -12.16 21.69
C PRO A 224 3.72 -11.11 21.51
N PRO A 225 4.67 -11.33 20.59
CA PRO A 225 5.69 -10.34 20.27
C PRO A 225 5.06 -9.11 19.62
N PHE A 226 5.77 -7.98 19.58
CA PHE A 226 5.29 -6.79 18.89
C PHE A 226 5.00 -7.09 17.41
N ARG A 227 3.73 -6.93 17.01
CA ARG A 227 3.29 -7.11 15.63
C ARG A 227 3.00 -5.75 15.00
N ARG A 228 3.22 -5.61 13.69
CA ARG A 228 2.88 -4.38 12.95
C ARG A 228 1.44 -4.45 12.47
N ILE A 229 0.68 -3.37 12.68
CA ILE A 229 -0.64 -3.22 12.09
C ILE A 229 -0.55 -2.93 10.58
N THR A 230 -1.56 -3.39 9.85
CA THR A 230 -1.76 -3.14 8.42
C THR A 230 -2.51 -1.82 8.23
N GLY A 231 -1.78 -0.70 8.30
CA GLY A 231 -2.37 0.64 8.18
C GLY A 231 -3.01 0.91 6.81
N ALA A 232 -3.85 1.95 6.72
CA ALA A 232 -4.65 2.30 5.55
C ALA A 232 -3.84 2.38 4.23
N SER A 233 -2.63 2.98 4.24
CA SER A 233 -1.78 3.02 3.05
C SER A 233 -1.34 1.63 2.56
N THR A 234 -1.10 0.70 3.49
CA THR A 234 -0.79 -0.71 3.15
C THR A 234 -2.02 -1.40 2.58
N GLN A 235 -3.21 -1.16 3.14
CA GLN A 235 -4.45 -1.72 2.60
C GLN A 235 -4.75 -1.24 1.17
N GLN A 236 -4.53 0.06 0.90
CA GLN A 236 -4.61 0.61 -0.47
C GLN A 236 -3.63 -0.09 -1.42
N HIS A 237 -2.41 -0.41 -0.96
CA HIS A 237 -1.45 -1.18 -1.75
C HIS A 237 -1.92 -2.62 -1.99
N ILE A 238 -2.44 -3.32 -0.97
CA ILE A 238 -2.99 -4.68 -1.11
C ILE A 238 -4.13 -4.69 -2.14
N LYS A 239 -5.05 -3.72 -2.07
CA LYS A 239 -6.11 -3.50 -3.06
C LYS A 239 -5.52 -3.29 -4.46
N ALA A 240 -4.50 -2.46 -4.60
CA ALA A 240 -3.87 -2.19 -5.89
C ALA A 240 -3.17 -3.43 -6.47
N THR A 241 -2.54 -4.26 -5.64
CA THR A 241 -1.95 -5.55 -6.02
C THR A 241 -3.03 -6.49 -6.56
N LEU A 242 -4.13 -6.67 -5.82
CA LEU A 242 -5.24 -7.51 -6.26
C LEU A 242 -5.85 -6.97 -7.56
N ARG A 243 -6.10 -5.67 -7.65
CA ARG A 243 -6.62 -5.03 -8.87
C ARG A 243 -5.73 -5.32 -10.08
N ALA A 244 -4.41 -5.18 -9.93
CA ALA A 244 -3.46 -5.46 -11.00
C ALA A 244 -3.44 -6.95 -11.40
N ALA A 245 -3.68 -7.86 -10.46
CA ALA A 245 -3.82 -9.29 -10.74
C ALA A 245 -5.11 -9.63 -11.49
N LEU A 246 -6.24 -9.06 -11.07
CA LEU A 246 -7.53 -9.31 -11.68
C LEU A 246 -7.65 -8.64 -13.06
N ASN A 247 -7.04 -7.47 -13.28
CA ASN A 247 -6.99 -6.87 -14.62
C ASN A 247 -6.27 -7.76 -15.64
N VAL A 248 -5.22 -8.48 -15.22
CA VAL A 248 -4.58 -9.48 -16.09
C VAL A 248 -5.49 -10.69 -16.30
N ALA A 249 -6.25 -11.12 -15.29
CA ALA A 249 -7.22 -12.22 -15.43
C ALA A 249 -8.30 -11.88 -16.46
N ILE A 250 -8.83 -10.66 -16.40
CA ILE A 250 -9.82 -10.14 -17.35
C ILE A 250 -9.23 -10.08 -18.75
N ALA A 251 -8.02 -9.54 -18.89
CA ALA A 251 -7.33 -9.47 -20.18
C ALA A 251 -7.06 -10.86 -20.79
N GLN A 252 -6.78 -11.86 -19.95
CA GLN A 252 -6.63 -13.26 -20.34
C GLN A 252 -7.96 -14.03 -20.39
N GLN A 253 -9.09 -13.35 -20.15
CA GLN A 253 -10.44 -13.92 -20.13
C GLN A 253 -10.62 -15.07 -19.12
N ALA A 254 -9.75 -15.15 -18.10
CA ALA A 254 -9.83 -16.11 -17.00
C ALA A 254 -10.94 -15.80 -15.99
N MET A 255 -11.53 -14.60 -16.06
CA MET A 255 -12.68 -14.18 -15.25
C MET A 255 -13.61 -13.24 -16.04
N PRO A 256 -14.87 -13.02 -15.59
CA PRO A 256 -15.78 -12.07 -16.20
C PRO A 256 -15.17 -10.67 -16.31
N ASN A 257 -15.62 -9.86 -17.28
CA ASN A 257 -15.16 -8.49 -17.51
C ASN A 257 -15.70 -7.51 -16.43
N PHE A 258 -15.39 -7.79 -15.18
CA PHE A 258 -15.75 -7.01 -14.00
C PHE A 258 -14.69 -7.21 -12.92
N ASN A 259 -14.05 -6.13 -12.48
CA ASN A 259 -13.01 -6.21 -11.46
C ASN A 259 -13.56 -5.81 -10.08
N PRO A 260 -13.82 -6.77 -9.15
CA PRO A 260 -14.33 -6.42 -7.83
C PRO A 260 -13.38 -5.52 -7.02
N ALA A 261 -12.08 -5.57 -7.27
CA ALA A 261 -11.09 -4.73 -6.57
C ALA A 261 -11.11 -3.26 -7.00
N GLU A 262 -11.80 -2.90 -8.09
CA GLU A 262 -12.03 -1.50 -8.45
C GLU A 262 -13.12 -0.86 -7.59
N HIS A 263 -14.07 -1.67 -7.10
CA HIS A 263 -15.28 -1.21 -6.43
C HIS A 263 -15.26 -1.38 -4.91
N VAL A 264 -14.39 -2.23 -4.36
CA VAL A 264 -14.22 -2.35 -2.90
C VAL A 264 -13.79 -1.00 -2.31
N GLU A 265 -14.46 -0.53 -1.27
CA GLU A 265 -14.08 0.69 -0.58
C GLU A 265 -13.13 0.36 0.57
N VAL A 266 -12.08 1.16 0.71
CA VAL A 266 -11.06 1.01 1.75
C VAL A 266 -10.71 2.40 2.23
N GLU A 267 -10.49 2.54 3.54
CA GLU A 267 -10.20 3.84 4.13
C GLU A 267 -9.03 4.53 3.40
N PRO A 268 -9.18 5.80 3.02
CA PRO A 268 -8.10 6.54 2.41
C PRO A 268 -6.98 6.71 3.44
N GLY A 269 -5.77 6.31 3.07
CA GLY A 269 -4.60 6.62 3.89
C GLY A 269 -4.34 8.12 3.87
N ALA A 270 -4.39 8.76 5.04
CA ALA A 270 -3.95 10.15 5.18
C ALA A 270 -2.48 10.26 4.72
N LYS A 271 -2.22 11.13 3.74
CA LYS A 271 -0.84 11.41 3.35
C LYS A 271 -0.14 12.10 4.52
N PRO A 272 1.00 11.61 4.99
CA PRO A 272 1.71 12.26 6.07
C PRO A 272 2.14 13.65 5.62
N LYS A 273 1.76 14.68 6.39
CA LYS A 273 2.16 16.07 6.15
C LYS A 273 3.54 16.30 6.74
N ALA A 274 4.48 16.81 5.95
CA ALA A 274 5.76 17.22 6.48
C ALA A 274 5.56 18.44 7.40
N LEU A 275 6.05 18.39 8.63
CA LEU A 275 5.99 19.51 9.58
C LEU A 275 7.39 19.89 10.04
N VAL A 276 7.58 21.16 10.38
CA VAL A 276 8.86 21.64 10.92
C VAL A 276 8.92 21.46 12.44
N TRP A 277 10.09 21.14 12.98
CA TRP A 277 10.36 21.17 14.42
C TRP A 277 10.49 22.62 14.95
N THR A 278 9.35 23.31 15.13
CA THR A 278 9.29 24.61 15.83
C THR A 278 9.53 24.44 17.33
N ASP A 279 9.81 25.54 18.03
CA ASP A 279 10.06 25.51 19.48
C ASP A 279 8.85 24.98 20.26
N GLU A 280 7.63 25.32 19.84
CA GLU A 280 6.39 24.84 20.46
C GLU A 280 6.20 23.34 20.28
N ARG A 281 6.49 22.82 19.08
CA ARG A 281 6.41 21.38 18.79
C ARG A 281 7.51 20.60 19.51
N LEU A 282 8.70 21.19 19.61
CA LEU A 282 9.79 20.63 20.39
C LEU A 282 9.40 20.51 21.87
N ALA A 283 8.85 21.57 22.46
CA ALA A 283 8.38 21.57 23.84
C ALA A 283 7.26 20.54 24.05
N HIS A 284 6.30 20.44 23.13
CA HIS A 284 5.25 19.43 23.18
C HIS A 284 5.84 18.01 23.14
N TRP A 285 6.72 17.72 22.19
CA TRP A 285 7.37 16.40 22.08
C TRP A 285 8.21 16.06 23.31
N GLN A 286 8.92 17.02 23.90
CA GLN A 286 9.67 16.81 25.14
C GLN A 286 8.75 16.48 26.33
N ALA A 287 7.54 17.08 26.37
CA ALA A 287 6.57 16.82 27.42
C ALA A 287 5.83 15.48 27.26
N THR A 288 5.48 15.09 26.03
CA THR A 288 4.58 13.95 25.77
C THR A 288 5.27 12.73 25.15
N GLY A 289 6.44 12.92 24.53
CA GLY A 289 7.09 11.94 23.67
C GLY A 289 6.41 11.75 22.31
N GLU A 290 5.29 12.44 22.05
CA GLU A 290 4.50 12.31 20.83
C GLU A 290 5.08 13.17 19.70
N LYS A 291 5.27 12.55 18.53
CA LYS A 291 5.70 13.27 17.33
C LYS A 291 4.47 13.83 16.60
N PRO A 292 4.43 15.15 16.30
CA PRO A 292 3.27 15.76 15.62
C PRO A 292 2.96 15.17 14.24
N SER A 293 3.99 14.70 13.53
CA SER A 293 3.86 14.02 12.26
C SER A 293 4.90 12.91 12.12
N PRO A 294 4.60 11.83 11.38
CA PRO A 294 5.62 10.85 10.98
C PRO A 294 6.69 11.41 10.03
N VAL A 295 6.48 12.59 9.43
CA VAL A 295 7.47 13.30 8.60
C VAL A 295 7.78 14.63 9.29
N MET A 296 8.95 14.71 9.91
CA MET A 296 9.42 15.94 10.58
C MET A 296 10.66 16.47 9.90
N VAL A 297 10.74 17.79 9.75
CA VAL A 297 11.84 18.50 9.10
C VAL A 297 12.51 19.42 10.11
N TRP A 298 13.84 19.47 10.09
CA TRP A 298 14.59 20.41 10.92
C TRP A 298 14.50 21.85 10.40
N THR A 299 14.59 22.79 11.31
CA THR A 299 14.86 24.19 10.96
C THR A 299 16.27 24.33 10.38
N PRO A 300 16.59 25.43 9.66
CA PRO A 300 17.95 25.71 9.23
C PRO A 300 18.95 25.72 10.39
N GLY A 301 18.58 26.33 11.52
CA GLY A 301 19.42 26.35 12.73
C GLY A 301 19.64 24.96 13.34
N GLN A 302 18.61 24.11 13.39
CA GLN A 302 18.76 22.72 13.84
C GLN A 302 19.68 21.91 12.90
N THR A 303 19.55 22.12 11.58
CA THR A 303 20.40 21.47 10.58
C THR A 303 21.86 21.91 10.74
N GLY A 304 22.12 23.21 10.94
CA GLY A 304 23.46 23.74 11.22
C GLY A 304 24.08 23.10 12.47
N ARG A 305 23.35 23.08 13.60
CA ARG A 305 23.82 22.43 14.84
C ARG A 305 24.16 20.96 14.65
N PHE A 306 23.40 20.24 13.82
CA PHE A 306 23.72 18.86 13.50
C PHE A 306 25.06 18.77 12.78
N LEU A 307 25.24 19.55 11.71
CA LEU A 307 26.47 19.56 10.90
C LEU A 307 27.70 19.97 11.73
N ASP A 308 27.57 20.96 12.61
CA ASP A 308 28.64 21.36 13.53
C ASP A 308 29.02 20.21 14.48
N PHE A 309 28.03 19.52 15.04
CA PHE A 309 28.26 18.39 15.95
C PHE A 309 28.98 17.22 15.27
N ILE A 310 28.69 16.96 13.99
CA ILE A 310 29.29 15.86 13.23
C ILE A 310 30.51 16.28 12.42
N ALA A 311 31.09 17.47 12.62
CA ALA A 311 32.17 18.01 11.78
C ALA A 311 33.35 17.05 11.59
N ASP A 312 33.70 16.29 12.64
CA ASP A 312 34.78 15.31 12.63
C ASP A 312 34.33 13.88 12.29
N ASP A 313 33.04 13.66 12.03
CA ASP A 313 32.50 12.34 11.66
C ASP A 313 33.08 11.88 10.32
N ARG A 314 33.48 10.61 10.25
CA ARG A 314 34.08 10.02 9.05
C ARG A 314 33.15 10.12 7.82
N LEU A 315 31.84 10.11 8.02
CA LEU A 315 30.82 10.21 6.97
C LEU A 315 30.23 11.62 6.85
N TYR A 316 30.87 12.67 7.40
CA TYR A 316 30.40 14.07 7.29
C TYR A 316 29.91 14.43 5.87
N GLY A 317 30.74 14.17 4.85
CA GLY A 317 30.39 14.50 3.46
C GLY A 317 29.12 13.79 2.94
N LEU A 318 28.82 12.59 3.45
CA LEU A 318 27.59 11.87 3.10
C LEU A 318 26.37 12.59 3.69
N TRP A 319 26.44 12.99 4.95
CA TRP A 319 25.37 13.70 5.63
C TRP A 319 25.14 15.09 5.01
N HIS A 320 26.21 15.82 4.74
CA HIS A 320 26.21 17.12 4.07
C HIS A 320 25.49 17.07 2.71
N LEU A 321 25.86 16.10 1.86
CA LEU A 321 25.22 15.95 0.54
C LEU A 321 23.75 15.55 0.64
N ILE A 322 23.35 14.74 1.62
CA ILE A 322 21.93 14.40 1.83
C ILE A 322 21.16 15.65 2.30
N ALA A 323 21.71 16.41 3.25
CA ALA A 323 21.05 17.58 3.83
C ALA A 323 20.85 18.72 2.81
N PHE A 324 21.83 18.96 1.93
CA PHE A 324 21.76 20.08 0.97
C PHE A 324 21.36 19.69 -0.44
N ARG A 325 21.67 18.47 -0.89
CA ARG A 325 21.35 17.99 -2.26
C ARG A 325 20.29 16.90 -2.28
N GLY A 326 19.76 16.52 -1.11
CA GLY A 326 18.57 15.68 -0.99
C GLY A 326 18.74 14.28 -1.56
N LEU A 327 19.96 13.71 -1.56
CA LEU A 327 20.20 12.37 -2.09
C LEU A 327 19.37 11.32 -1.34
N ARG A 328 18.81 10.34 -2.05
CA ARG A 328 18.19 9.19 -1.38
C ARG A 328 19.29 8.36 -0.70
N ARG A 329 18.98 7.73 0.43
CA ARG A 329 19.92 6.87 1.17
C ARG A 329 20.75 5.93 0.29
N GLY A 330 20.09 5.19 -0.60
CA GLY A 330 20.77 4.26 -1.51
C GLY A 330 21.62 4.97 -2.57
N GLU A 331 21.19 6.14 -3.04
CA GLU A 331 21.96 6.98 -3.98
C GLU A 331 23.24 7.49 -3.30
N ALA A 332 23.14 8.01 -2.07
CA ALA A 332 24.28 8.51 -1.30
C ALA A 332 25.31 7.39 -1.02
N CYS A 333 24.85 6.20 -0.63
CA CYS A 333 25.72 5.04 -0.44
C CYS A 333 26.33 4.54 -1.77
N GLY A 334 25.67 4.83 -2.89
CA GLY A 334 26.05 4.40 -4.23
C GLY A 334 26.89 5.38 -5.02
N LEU A 335 27.34 6.50 -4.47
CA LEU A 335 28.17 7.45 -5.22
C LEU A 335 29.55 6.87 -5.55
N ARG A 336 30.06 7.12 -6.76
CA ARG A 336 31.39 6.65 -7.22
C ARG A 336 32.31 7.82 -7.52
N TRP A 337 33.60 7.63 -7.30
CA TRP A 337 34.60 8.66 -7.64
C TRP A 337 34.64 9.01 -9.12
N MET A 338 34.34 8.04 -10.01
CA MET A 338 34.32 8.26 -11.46
C MET A 338 33.17 9.17 -11.92
N ASP A 339 32.12 9.33 -11.10
CA ASP A 339 30.96 10.16 -11.43
C ASP A 339 31.12 11.61 -10.91
N LEU A 340 32.22 11.93 -10.23
CA LEU A 340 32.53 13.27 -9.72
C LEU A 340 33.44 14.00 -10.71
N ASN A 341 32.97 15.14 -11.22
CA ASN A 341 33.74 16.05 -12.03
C ASN A 341 34.23 17.22 -11.18
N TRP A 342 35.56 17.28 -10.97
CA TRP A 342 36.21 18.31 -10.19
C TRP A 342 36.27 19.68 -10.89
N ALA A 343 36.35 19.69 -12.22
CA ALA A 343 36.46 20.94 -12.98
C ALA A 343 35.12 21.70 -12.97
N ASP A 344 34.03 20.96 -13.20
CA ASP A 344 32.68 21.54 -13.27
C ASP A 344 31.96 21.55 -11.91
N SER A 345 32.65 21.14 -10.84
CA SER A 345 32.09 20.95 -9.49
C SER A 345 30.73 20.27 -9.53
N SER A 346 30.65 19.10 -10.16
CA SER A 346 29.39 18.39 -10.38
C SER A 346 29.50 16.90 -10.12
N LEU A 347 28.41 16.30 -9.68
CA LEU A 347 28.33 14.89 -9.32
C LEU A 347 27.15 14.22 -10.02
N THR A 348 27.43 13.17 -10.79
CA THR A 348 26.38 12.37 -11.44
C THR A 348 25.92 11.25 -10.51
N VAL A 349 24.64 11.26 -10.17
CA VAL A 349 23.99 10.19 -9.39
C VAL A 349 23.60 9.06 -10.33
N ALA A 350 24.55 8.19 -10.67
CA ALA A 350 24.36 7.12 -11.66
C ALA A 350 23.95 5.76 -11.06
N THR A 351 24.26 5.51 -9.79
CA THR A 351 24.04 4.21 -9.13
C THR A 351 23.45 4.37 -7.73
N GLN A 352 22.81 3.31 -7.23
CA GLN A 352 22.35 3.22 -5.84
C GLN A 352 22.70 1.85 -5.25
N LEU A 353 23.01 1.82 -3.95
CA LEU A 353 23.07 0.58 -3.18
C LEU A 353 21.71 0.34 -2.53
N VAL A 354 21.10 -0.80 -2.84
CA VAL A 354 19.79 -1.21 -2.33
C VAL A 354 19.97 -2.40 -1.41
N GLN A 355 19.26 -2.36 -0.29
CA GLN A 355 19.18 -3.50 0.60
C GLN A 355 18.04 -4.42 0.12
N ASP A 356 18.35 -5.70 -0.09
CA ASP A 356 17.38 -6.76 -0.33
C ASP A 356 17.51 -7.84 0.75
N GLY A 357 16.60 -7.83 1.73
CA GLY A 357 16.81 -8.59 2.97
C GLY A 357 18.03 -8.05 3.73
N TRP A 358 19.08 -8.86 3.87
CA TRP A 358 20.38 -8.44 4.44
C TRP A 358 21.43 -8.15 3.38
N GLU A 359 21.19 -8.56 2.13
CA GLU A 359 22.17 -8.41 1.06
C GLU A 359 22.14 -7.00 0.48
N ILE A 360 23.31 -6.53 0.05
CA ILE A 360 23.47 -5.25 -0.62
C ILE A 360 23.61 -5.55 -2.11
N ILE A 361 22.72 -4.96 -2.91
CA ILE A 361 22.73 -5.10 -4.35
C ILE A 361 22.94 -3.71 -4.95
N GLU A 362 23.85 -3.63 -5.91
CA GLU A 362 23.99 -2.45 -6.75
C GLU A 362 22.88 -2.42 -7.81
N GLY A 363 22.24 -1.27 -7.97
CA GLY A 363 21.27 -1.08 -9.05
C GLY A 363 21.34 0.32 -9.62
N ALA A 364 20.84 0.47 -10.85
CA ALA A 364 20.54 1.78 -11.41
C ALA A 364 19.39 2.46 -10.63
N PRO A 365 19.34 3.81 -10.59
CA PRO A 365 18.22 4.56 -10.04
C PRO A 365 16.86 4.03 -10.52
N LYS A 366 15.81 4.22 -9.69
CA LYS A 366 14.50 3.61 -9.94
C LYS A 366 13.86 4.04 -11.27
N THR A 367 14.19 5.24 -11.74
CA THR A 367 13.66 5.85 -12.97
C THR A 367 14.80 6.51 -13.76
N ASN A 368 14.60 6.78 -15.05
CA ASN A 368 15.58 7.53 -15.87
C ASN A 368 15.86 8.91 -15.26
N SER A 369 14.85 9.59 -14.72
CA SER A 369 15.00 10.86 -13.98
C SER A 369 15.83 10.73 -12.69
N GLY A 370 16.09 9.51 -12.22
CA GLY A 370 16.97 9.26 -11.09
C GLY A 370 18.45 9.39 -11.43
N VAL A 371 18.82 9.15 -12.70
CA VAL A 371 20.15 9.46 -13.22
C VAL A 371 20.19 10.96 -13.51
N ARG A 372 20.97 11.69 -12.73
CA ARG A 372 21.01 13.15 -12.80
C ARG A 372 22.38 13.67 -12.36
N THR A 373 22.74 14.83 -12.88
CA THR A 373 23.92 15.56 -12.42
C THR A 373 23.48 16.66 -11.47
N ILE A 374 24.09 16.71 -10.29
CA ILE A 374 23.88 17.77 -9.30
C ILE A 374 25.11 18.67 -9.25
N ALA A 375 24.89 19.98 -9.21
CA ALA A 375 25.96 20.95 -8.98
C ALA A 375 26.37 20.93 -7.50
N LEU A 376 27.67 21.04 -7.23
CA LEU A 376 28.26 21.08 -5.90
C LEU A 376 28.84 22.48 -5.64
N ASP A 377 28.68 22.94 -4.41
CA ASP A 377 29.32 24.16 -3.92
C ASP A 377 30.77 23.90 -3.52
N THR A 378 31.53 24.97 -3.33
CA THR A 378 32.95 24.92 -2.97
C THR A 378 33.20 24.13 -1.68
N GLU A 379 32.29 24.25 -0.71
CA GLU A 379 32.36 23.55 0.57
C GLU A 379 32.20 22.03 0.39
N SER A 380 31.19 21.59 -0.38
CA SER A 380 31.01 20.19 -0.78
C SER A 380 32.25 19.61 -1.46
N ILE A 381 32.86 20.37 -2.38
CA ILE A 381 34.08 19.94 -3.09
C ILE A 381 35.27 19.81 -2.14
N THR A 382 35.38 20.71 -1.17
CA THR A 382 36.43 20.69 -0.15
C THR A 382 36.30 19.43 0.70
N TYR A 383 35.10 19.16 1.23
CA TYR A 383 34.85 17.95 2.01
C TYR A 383 35.11 16.66 1.23
N LEU A 384 34.76 16.61 -0.06
CA LEU A 384 35.03 15.45 -0.90
C LEU A 384 36.54 15.27 -1.15
N ARG A 385 37.31 16.35 -1.23
CA ARG A 385 38.77 16.27 -1.36
C ARG A 385 39.40 15.69 -0.09
N ASP A 386 39.05 16.23 1.07
CA ASP A 386 39.54 15.76 2.36
C ASP A 386 39.17 14.28 2.61
N HIS A 387 37.95 13.92 2.23
CA HIS A 387 37.47 12.54 2.30
C HIS A 387 38.25 11.60 1.37
N LYS A 388 38.60 12.03 0.15
CA LYS A 388 39.41 11.25 -0.78
C LYS A 388 40.80 10.97 -0.22
N GLU A 389 41.42 11.96 0.40
CA GLU A 389 42.72 11.81 1.06
C GLU A 389 42.65 10.89 2.27
N ARG A 390 41.62 11.03 3.11
CA ARG A 390 41.37 10.12 4.23
C ARG A 390 41.23 8.69 3.75
N GLN A 391 40.40 8.46 2.73
CA GLN A 391 40.19 7.12 2.17
C GLN A 391 41.49 6.54 1.58
N ALA A 392 42.35 7.36 0.97
CA ALA A 392 43.67 6.93 0.50
C ALA A 392 44.58 6.49 1.66
N ARG A 393 44.56 7.19 2.80
CA ARG A 393 45.26 6.80 4.02
C ARG A 393 44.72 5.48 4.59
N GLU A 394 43.40 5.35 4.69
CA GLU A 394 42.74 4.10 5.12
C GLU A 394 43.15 2.93 4.20
N ARG A 395 43.11 3.14 2.88
CA ARG A 395 43.56 2.13 1.90
C ARG A 395 45.02 1.72 2.11
N ALA A 396 45.91 2.66 2.37
CA ALA A 396 47.31 2.35 2.65
C ALA A 396 47.48 1.54 3.95
N GLN A 397 46.69 1.86 4.98
CA GLN A 397 46.70 1.14 6.26
C GLN A 397 46.17 -0.30 6.13
N TRP A 398 45.09 -0.50 5.38
CA TRP A 398 44.51 -1.83 5.14
C TRP A 398 45.27 -2.67 4.12
N GLY A 399 46.10 -2.05 3.27
CA GLY A 399 46.94 -2.73 2.29
C GLY A 399 46.14 -3.65 1.37
N THR A 400 46.49 -4.94 1.35
CA THR A 400 45.83 -5.96 0.51
C THR A 400 44.43 -6.33 0.99
N ALA A 401 44.06 -6.03 2.23
CA ALA A 401 42.72 -6.30 2.76
C ALA A 401 41.69 -5.25 2.32
N TRP A 402 42.13 -4.13 1.73
CA TRP A 402 41.23 -3.08 1.23
C TRP A 402 40.36 -3.57 0.07
N LYS A 403 39.05 -3.34 0.17
CA LYS A 403 38.10 -3.67 -0.89
C LYS A 403 37.98 -2.50 -1.87
N LEU A 404 38.47 -2.67 -3.10
CA LEU A 404 38.42 -1.65 -4.13
C LEU A 404 37.03 -1.56 -4.80
N THR A 405 36.10 -0.88 -4.13
CA THR A 405 34.71 -0.76 -4.60
C THR A 405 34.47 0.46 -5.50
N GLY A 406 35.40 1.41 -5.55
CA GLY A 406 35.28 2.66 -6.32
C GLY A 406 34.26 3.67 -5.75
N ARG A 407 33.70 3.40 -4.58
CA ARG A 407 32.69 4.25 -3.92
C ARG A 407 33.34 5.43 -3.22
N ILE A 408 32.64 6.57 -3.24
CA ILE A 408 33.02 7.76 -2.46
C ILE A 408 32.94 7.41 -0.97
N PHE A 409 31.80 6.89 -0.52
CA PHE A 409 31.58 6.53 0.88
C PHE A 409 31.62 5.01 1.06
N THR A 410 32.55 4.54 1.88
CA THR A 410 32.79 3.12 2.20
C THR A 410 32.83 2.91 3.71
N GLN A 411 32.86 1.66 4.15
CA GLN A 411 33.42 1.31 5.46
C GLN A 411 34.94 1.58 5.48
N GLU A 412 35.55 1.48 6.66
CA GLU A 412 37.00 1.66 6.85
C GLU A 412 37.85 0.66 6.06
N ASP A 413 37.32 -0.54 5.73
CA ASP A 413 37.99 -1.55 4.91
C ASP A 413 37.75 -1.38 3.41
N GLY A 414 37.11 -0.29 2.98
CA GLY A 414 36.75 -0.04 1.58
C GLY A 414 35.47 -0.76 1.12
N SER A 415 34.87 -1.60 1.96
CA SER A 415 33.63 -2.30 1.62
C SER A 415 32.44 -1.35 1.53
N TRP A 416 31.36 -1.83 0.91
CA TRP A 416 30.14 -1.05 0.75
C TRP A 416 29.49 -0.71 2.10
N LEU A 417 28.97 0.51 2.19
CA LEU A 417 28.07 0.87 3.28
C LEU A 417 26.76 0.09 3.16
N HIS A 418 26.32 -0.52 4.26
CA HIS A 418 24.99 -1.10 4.34
C HIS A 418 23.96 0.00 4.55
N PRO A 419 23.01 0.24 3.62
CA PRO A 419 22.07 1.37 3.73
C PRO A 419 21.29 1.41 5.05
N GLY A 420 20.86 0.25 5.56
CA GLY A 420 20.19 0.18 6.87
C GLY A 420 21.08 0.69 8.02
N LYS A 421 22.37 0.33 8.04
CA LYS A 421 23.30 0.75 9.10
C LYS A 421 23.60 2.24 9.04
N VAL A 422 23.55 2.84 7.85
CA VAL A 422 23.66 4.29 7.66
C VAL A 422 22.46 5.00 8.30
N SER A 423 21.24 4.47 8.14
CA SER A 423 20.07 4.99 8.86
C SER A 423 20.22 4.87 10.38
N ASP A 424 20.66 3.71 10.88
CA ASP A 424 20.84 3.47 12.31
C ASP A 424 21.94 4.38 12.91
N LEU A 425 23.04 4.61 12.17
CA LEU A 425 24.08 5.55 12.57
C LEU A 425 23.55 6.98 12.64
N PHE A 426 22.79 7.42 11.63
CA PHE A 426 22.18 8.74 11.63
C PHE A 426 21.27 8.95 12.85
N GLU A 427 20.41 7.99 13.18
CA GLU A 427 19.54 8.08 14.35
C GLU A 427 20.34 8.18 15.67
N ARG A 428 21.46 7.46 15.79
CA ARG A 428 22.36 7.57 16.94
C ARG A 428 23.04 8.93 17.02
N LEU A 429 23.48 9.49 15.89
CA LEU A 429 24.12 10.81 15.84
C LEU A 429 23.12 11.92 16.24
N ILE A 430 21.86 11.82 15.80
CA ILE A 430 20.80 12.76 16.23
C ILE A 430 20.61 12.73 17.74
N ALA A 431 20.48 11.52 18.30
CA ALA A 431 20.31 11.35 19.74
C ALA A 431 21.51 11.89 20.52
N ALA A 432 22.73 11.65 20.04
CA ALA A 432 23.96 12.17 20.64
C ALA A 432 24.07 13.70 20.57
N ALA A 433 23.57 14.31 19.48
CA ALA A 433 23.51 15.76 19.30
C ALA A 433 22.40 16.44 20.14
N GLY A 434 21.54 15.66 20.83
CA GLY A 434 20.40 16.20 21.57
C GLY A 434 19.34 16.84 20.68
N LEU A 435 19.29 16.49 19.40
CA LEU A 435 18.37 17.07 18.43
C LEU A 435 17.04 16.31 18.37
N PRO A 436 15.94 16.99 18.00
CA PRO A 436 14.67 16.32 17.83
C PRO A 436 14.75 15.30 16.68
N PRO A 437 14.05 14.17 16.80
CA PRO A 437 14.24 13.05 15.90
C PRO A 437 13.64 13.31 14.51
N VAL A 438 14.45 13.08 13.48
CA VAL A 438 14.07 13.05 12.05
C VAL A 438 14.62 11.78 11.42
N ARG A 439 13.98 11.25 10.37
CA ARG A 439 14.53 10.11 9.62
C ARG A 439 15.55 10.61 8.62
N LEU A 440 16.46 9.75 8.19
CA LEU A 440 17.43 10.11 7.15
C LEU A 440 16.75 10.58 5.84
N HIS A 441 15.59 10.01 5.51
CA HIS A 441 14.82 10.46 4.35
C HIS A 441 14.20 11.85 4.54
N ASP A 442 13.97 12.28 5.79
CA ASP A 442 13.39 13.58 6.07
C ASP A 442 14.40 14.73 5.82
N LEU A 443 15.70 14.45 5.81
CA LEU A 443 16.71 15.41 5.34
C LEU A 443 16.49 15.81 3.87
N ARG A 444 15.95 14.92 3.04
CA ARG A 444 15.59 15.25 1.66
C ARG A 444 14.39 16.21 1.59
N HIS A 445 13.43 16.06 2.50
CA HIS A 445 12.36 17.04 2.66
C HIS A 445 12.94 18.39 3.11
N GLY A 446 13.89 18.38 4.04
CA GLY A 446 14.67 19.56 4.45
C GLY A 446 15.42 20.22 3.29
N ALA A 447 16.12 19.45 2.46
CA ALA A 447 16.84 19.95 1.29
C ALA A 447 15.90 20.70 0.33
N ALA A 448 14.73 20.12 0.04
CA ALA A 448 13.70 20.76 -0.79
C ALA A 448 13.28 22.11 -0.21
N THR A 449 12.98 22.15 1.09
CA THR A 449 12.62 23.37 1.80
C THR A 449 13.74 24.42 1.73
N LEU A 450 14.98 24.04 2.02
CA LEU A 450 16.12 24.97 2.03
C LEU A 450 16.35 25.59 0.65
N MET A 451 16.30 24.77 -0.41
CA MET A 451 16.46 25.25 -1.78
C MET A 451 15.34 26.23 -2.18
N LEU A 452 14.09 25.93 -1.83
CA LEU A 452 12.96 26.79 -2.15
C LEU A 452 12.97 28.08 -1.32
N ALA A 453 13.37 28.01 -0.05
CA ALA A 453 13.57 29.17 0.81
C ALA A 453 14.70 30.08 0.28
N ALA A 454 15.71 29.51 -0.38
CA ALA A 454 16.75 30.24 -1.10
C ALA A 454 16.28 30.83 -2.45
N GLY A 455 15.01 30.67 -2.81
CA GLY A 455 14.42 31.22 -4.03
C GLY A 455 14.71 30.41 -5.30
N ILE A 456 15.20 29.17 -5.18
CA ILE A 456 15.47 28.30 -6.33
C ILE A 456 14.15 27.86 -6.96
N ASP A 457 14.07 27.91 -8.28
CA ASP A 457 12.87 27.50 -9.01
C ASP A 457 12.48 26.03 -8.73
N ILE A 458 11.18 25.77 -8.59
CA ILE A 458 10.65 24.47 -8.22
C ILE A 458 11.02 23.35 -9.22
N LYS A 459 11.19 23.67 -10.50
CA LYS A 459 11.64 22.70 -11.50
C LYS A 459 13.08 22.29 -11.23
N VAL A 460 13.96 23.25 -10.95
CA VAL A 460 15.37 22.99 -10.61
C VAL A 460 15.48 22.17 -9.32
N VAL A 461 14.66 22.48 -8.31
CA VAL A 461 14.60 21.67 -7.08
C VAL A 461 14.12 20.25 -7.38
N SER A 462 13.05 20.10 -8.17
CA SER A 462 12.52 18.79 -8.59
C SER A 462 13.57 17.96 -9.33
N ASP A 463 14.33 18.60 -10.23
CA ASP A 463 15.38 17.94 -11.02
C ASP A 463 16.57 17.56 -10.15
N THR A 464 17.03 18.45 -9.25
CA THR A 464 18.08 18.19 -8.27
C THR A 464 17.73 17.04 -7.34
N LEU A 465 16.46 16.92 -6.96
CA LEU A 465 15.96 15.81 -6.17
C LEU A 465 15.76 14.55 -7.04
N GLY A 466 15.55 14.66 -8.34
CA GLY A 466 15.17 13.53 -9.20
C GLY A 466 13.75 13.05 -8.87
N HIS A 467 12.81 13.99 -8.74
CA HIS A 467 11.38 13.71 -8.76
C HIS A 467 10.90 13.63 -10.20
N SER A 468 10.11 12.61 -10.53
CA SER A 468 9.46 12.50 -11.84
C SER A 468 8.26 13.45 -12.00
N ASP A 469 7.81 14.08 -10.91
CA ASP A 469 6.67 14.99 -10.88
C ASP A 469 6.93 16.13 -9.89
N THR A 470 6.79 17.37 -10.36
CA THR A 470 7.02 18.59 -9.57
C THR A 470 5.98 18.79 -8.47
N ARG A 471 4.80 18.16 -8.57
CA ARG A 471 3.76 18.19 -7.51
C ARG A 471 4.29 17.64 -6.19
N ILE A 472 5.16 16.64 -6.23
CA ILE A 472 5.79 16.07 -5.02
C ILE A 472 6.57 17.15 -4.28
N THR A 473 7.38 17.93 -5.00
CA THR A 473 8.16 19.03 -4.44
C THR A 473 7.26 20.14 -3.88
N ARG A 474 6.16 20.46 -4.58
CA ARG A 474 5.18 21.47 -4.16
C ARG A 474 4.49 21.09 -2.84
N ASP A 475 4.01 19.85 -2.72
CA ASP A 475 3.30 19.37 -1.54
C ASP A 475 4.19 19.41 -0.29
N ILE A 476 5.49 19.09 -0.44
CA ILE A 476 6.48 19.16 0.65
C ILE A 476 6.69 20.62 1.09
N TYR A 477 6.86 21.52 0.13
CA TYR A 477 7.15 22.93 0.41
C TYR A 477 5.98 23.68 1.04
N GLN A 478 4.76 23.47 0.55
CA GLN A 478 3.56 24.14 1.08
C GLN A 478 3.38 23.87 2.58
N ALA A 479 3.56 22.62 3.01
CA ALA A 479 3.40 22.24 4.41
C ALA A 479 4.46 22.89 5.33
N VAL A 480 5.65 23.20 4.80
CA VAL A 480 6.75 23.82 5.56
C VAL A 480 6.68 25.35 5.49
N LEU A 481 6.17 25.90 4.39
CA LEU A 481 5.92 27.33 4.26
C LEU A 481 4.89 27.83 5.25
N ASP A 482 3.83 27.07 5.54
CA ASP A 482 2.81 27.49 6.51
C ASP A 482 3.44 27.85 7.89
N ASP A 483 4.56 27.22 8.24
CA ASP A 483 5.33 27.51 9.47
C ASP A 483 6.41 28.60 9.29
N LEU A 484 6.95 28.79 8.07
CA LEU A 484 7.91 29.86 7.71
C LEU A 484 7.21 31.16 7.24
N ALA A 485 5.89 31.14 7.10
CA ALA A 485 5.05 32.18 6.49
C ALA A 485 4.98 33.48 7.28
N ARG A 486 5.60 33.57 8.46
CA ARG A 486 5.60 34.83 9.23
C ARG A 486 6.14 36.00 8.39
N ALA A 487 7.20 35.81 7.61
CA ALA A 487 7.74 36.86 6.74
C ALA A 487 6.78 37.24 5.59
N ALA A 488 6.08 36.27 4.99
CA ALA A 488 5.09 36.50 3.95
C ALA A 488 3.82 37.18 4.50
N ALA A 489 3.36 36.76 5.68
CA ALA A 489 2.23 37.38 6.40
C ALA A 489 2.55 38.84 6.78
N GLU A 490 3.76 39.11 7.28
CA GLU A 490 4.23 40.47 7.56
C GLU A 490 4.32 41.32 6.28
N ALA A 491 4.79 40.75 5.17
CA ALA A 491 4.81 41.44 3.87
C ALA A 491 3.40 41.78 3.37
N VAL A 492 2.44 40.86 3.51
CA VAL A 492 1.03 41.08 3.14
C VAL A 492 0.39 42.18 3.99
N ILE A 493 0.62 42.18 5.30
CA ILE A 493 0.10 43.24 6.20
C ILE A 493 0.71 44.60 5.85
N LYS A 494 1.99 44.66 5.46
CA LYS A 494 2.65 45.91 5.03
C LYS A 494 2.07 46.48 3.72
N LEU A 495 1.51 45.65 2.85
CA LEU A 495 0.84 46.08 1.62
C LEU A 495 -0.56 46.67 1.86
N VAL A 496 -1.13 46.48 3.06
CA VAL A 496 -2.45 47.00 3.43
C VAL A 496 -2.29 48.18 4.40
N PRO A 497 -2.27 49.44 3.91
CA PRO A 497 -2.15 50.59 4.79
C PRO A 497 -3.36 50.68 5.74
N ARG A 498 -3.09 50.68 7.05
CA ARG A 498 -4.12 50.84 8.10
C ARG A 498 -3.89 52.14 8.87
N ALA A 499 -4.89 53.02 8.88
CA ALA A 499 -4.87 54.31 9.58
C ALA A 499 -4.79 54.19 11.12
N ARG A 500 -4.91 52.98 11.69
CA ARG A 500 -5.00 52.74 13.14
C ARG A 500 -3.66 52.51 13.84
N THR A 501 -2.56 52.27 13.10
CA THR A 501 -1.26 51.93 13.68
C THR A 501 -0.55 53.11 14.35
N SER A 502 -0.92 54.35 14.02
CA SER A 502 -0.36 55.57 14.63
C SER A 502 -0.84 55.85 16.07
N ARG A 503 -1.89 55.16 16.55
CA ARG A 503 -2.42 55.38 17.92
C ARG A 503 -1.75 54.55 19.01
N ILE A 504 -1.08 53.45 18.67
CA ILE A 504 -0.45 52.56 19.68
C ILE A 504 0.96 53.04 20.05
N ALA A 505 1.65 53.76 19.16
CA ALA A 505 2.98 54.32 19.44
C ALA A 505 2.97 55.60 20.31
N GLY A 506 1.80 56.16 20.61
CA GLY A 506 1.65 57.49 21.25
C GLY A 506 0.80 57.52 22.52
N HIS A 507 0.66 56.42 23.26
CA HIS A 507 -0.09 56.39 24.53
C HIS A 507 0.79 56.14 25.77
N GLY A 508 1.95 56.78 25.79
CA GLY A 508 2.59 57.18 27.04
C GLY A 508 2.13 58.58 27.41
N GLN A 509 1.23 58.67 28.41
CA GLN A 509 0.80 59.90 29.10
C GLN A 509 0.04 60.96 28.27
N LYS A 510 -1.29 61.02 28.45
CA LYS A 510 -2.01 62.23 28.94
C LYS A 510 -3.51 61.97 29.13
N ALA A 511 -4.05 62.69 30.10
CA ALA A 511 -5.36 62.55 30.73
C ALA A 511 -6.57 62.53 29.79
N SER A 512 -7.60 61.77 30.21
CA SER A 512 -8.92 61.71 29.57
C SER A 512 -9.60 63.09 29.48
N PRO A 513 -10.01 63.55 28.29
CA PRO A 513 -11.04 64.58 28.17
C PRO A 513 -12.42 63.94 28.08
N ARG A 514 -13.36 64.51 28.82
CA ARG A 514 -14.80 64.17 28.83
C ARG A 514 -15.41 64.27 27.43
N LEU A 515 -16.26 63.31 27.08
CA LEU A 515 -17.09 63.33 25.87
C LEU A 515 -18.17 64.44 25.95
N PRO A 516 -18.32 65.32 24.93
CA PRO A 516 -19.52 66.14 24.76
C PRO A 516 -20.65 65.28 24.14
N GLY A 517 -21.89 65.61 24.51
CA GLY A 517 -23.06 64.74 24.40
C GLY A 517 -23.45 64.30 22.99
N MET A 518 -23.84 63.02 22.86
CA MET A 518 -24.62 62.53 21.74
C MET A 518 -26.11 62.71 22.04
N ALA A 519 -26.81 63.35 21.10
CA ALA A 519 -28.25 63.51 21.09
C ALA A 519 -28.97 62.16 21.18
N ARG A 520 -30.00 62.09 22.02
CA ARG A 520 -30.90 60.94 22.15
C ARG A 520 -31.70 60.75 20.85
N LEU A 521 -31.49 59.63 20.17
CA LEU A 521 -32.46 59.12 19.20
C LEU A 521 -33.69 58.60 19.97
N LYS A 522 -34.87 59.14 19.65
CA LYS A 522 -36.17 58.71 20.20
C LYS A 522 -36.51 57.29 19.73
N PRO A 523 -37.06 56.42 20.61
CA PRO A 523 -37.59 55.13 20.20
C PRO A 523 -38.90 55.30 19.40
N PRO A 524 -39.19 54.43 18.41
CA PRO A 524 -40.47 54.40 17.72
C PRO A 524 -41.59 53.89 18.64
N ALA A 525 -42.79 54.44 18.45
CA ALA A 525 -43.97 54.24 19.26
C ALA A 525 -44.51 52.79 19.18
N SER A 526 -44.95 52.31 20.33
CA SER A 526 -45.74 51.09 20.51
C SER A 526 -47.12 51.21 19.84
N GLY A 527 -47.45 50.27 18.97
CA GLY A 527 -48.82 50.00 18.52
C GLY A 527 -49.21 48.57 18.90
N ASN A 528 -50.20 48.46 19.77
CA ASN A 528 -50.93 47.24 20.16
C ASN A 528 -51.47 46.49 18.94
N SER A 529 -51.52 45.16 19.02
CA SER A 529 -52.73 44.40 19.37
C SER A 529 -52.55 42.92 19.01
N ASP A 530 -52.90 42.06 19.96
CA ASP A 530 -53.66 40.81 19.81
C ASP A 530 -53.30 39.85 18.64
N ASP A 531 -52.95 38.60 18.94
CA ASP A 531 -53.97 37.56 19.12
C ASP A 531 -53.33 36.19 19.43
N GLN A 532 -54.19 35.36 20.00
CA GLN A 532 -54.12 34.04 20.61
C GLN A 532 -53.50 32.87 19.82
N THR A 533 -53.10 31.85 20.60
CA THR A 533 -53.20 30.37 20.39
C THR A 533 -52.67 29.78 19.06
N VAL A 534 -51.82 28.75 19.02
CA VAL A 534 -51.81 27.41 19.65
C VAL A 534 -50.36 26.90 19.67
#